data_AF-A1VPK9-F1
#
_entry.id   AF-A1VPK9-F1
#
_cell.length_a   1.000
_cell.length_b   1.000
_cell.length_c   1.000
_cell.angle_alpha   90.00
_cell.angle_beta   90.00
_cell.angle_gamma   90.00
#
_symmetry.space_group_name_H-M   'P 1'
#
loop_
_entity.id
_entity.type
_entity.pdbx_description
1 polymer ?
#
loop_
_entity_poly.entity_id
_entity_poly.type
_entity_poly.pdbx_seq_one_letter_code
_entity_poly.pdbx_strand_id
1 'polypeptide(L)'
;MTSVTQAWTHALPMMQQTVLLTAIRGPDGLPKYGAIKMLLRWYRRCLLLSAIDGRVLDNPIDPNGGSFTGPSLVGDDEFDPWYERMQVHVNGYLRDLDAIPHHFQMHFMHAVEIVGFKHPDPIIRHFWNAVYERLVHDMHVWPETVEQLDSRLGDSRSGWLKRADPATVE
;
A
#
# COMPACT_ATOMS: atom_id res chain seq x y z
N MET A 1 -21.33 -0.56 13.59
CA MET A 1 -21.02 0.61 12.75
C MET A 1 -20.37 0.08 11.48
N THR A 2 -20.85 0.47 10.31
CA THR A 2 -20.28 0.01 9.03
C THR A 2 -19.01 0.81 8.74
N SER A 3 -17.87 0.13 8.56
CA SER A 3 -16.61 0.75 8.13
C SER A 3 -16.40 0.55 6.63
N VAL A 4 -15.64 1.45 5.99
CA VAL A 4 -15.17 1.29 4.61
C VAL A 4 -13.86 0.49 4.54
N THR A 5 -13.17 0.32 5.67
CA THR A 5 -11.92 -0.45 5.77
C THR A 5 -12.18 -1.87 6.27
N GLN A 6 -11.30 -2.79 5.90
CA GLN A 6 -11.33 -4.18 6.33
C GLN A 6 -11.04 -4.30 7.84
N ALA A 7 -11.62 -5.32 8.48
CA ALA A 7 -11.54 -5.48 9.94
C ALA A 7 -10.11 -5.57 10.48
N TRP A 8 -9.17 -6.15 9.71
CA TRP A 8 -7.79 -6.32 10.14
C TRP A 8 -7.08 -4.97 10.39
N THR A 9 -7.46 -3.91 9.66
CA THR A 9 -6.84 -2.60 9.84
C THR A 9 -7.23 -1.97 11.18
N HIS A 10 -8.35 -2.40 11.79
CA HIS A 10 -8.86 -1.81 13.04
C HIS A 10 -8.05 -2.25 14.26
N ALA A 11 -7.25 -3.32 14.13
CA ALA A 11 -6.36 -3.80 15.17
C ALA A 11 -4.99 -3.09 15.18
N LEU A 12 -4.72 -2.24 14.19
CA LEU A 12 -3.45 -1.50 14.08
C LEU A 12 -3.46 -0.24 14.96
N PRO A 13 -2.29 0.29 15.35
CA PRO A 13 -2.19 1.63 15.92
C PRO A 13 -2.82 2.69 15.00
N MET A 14 -3.43 3.72 15.57
CA MET A 14 -4.05 4.82 14.83
C MET A 14 -3.09 5.51 13.87
N MET A 15 -1.81 5.62 14.21
CA MET A 15 -0.80 6.16 13.29
C MET A 15 -0.60 5.27 12.05
N GLN A 16 -0.54 3.94 12.21
CA GLN A 16 -0.48 3.01 11.07
C GLN A 16 -1.75 3.08 10.24
N GLN A 17 -2.93 3.11 10.88
CA GLN A 17 -4.22 3.30 10.17
C GLN A 17 -4.22 4.59 9.36
N THR A 18 -3.69 5.68 9.91
CA THR A 18 -3.59 6.98 9.22
C THR A 18 -2.70 6.88 7.99
N VAL A 19 -1.51 6.27 8.10
CA VAL A 19 -0.60 6.05 6.95
C VAL A 19 -1.26 5.21 5.86
N LEU A 20 -2.00 4.15 6.23
CA LEU A 20 -2.75 3.36 5.26
C LEU A 20 -3.79 4.21 4.51
N LEU A 21 -4.52 5.07 5.23
CA LEU A 21 -5.56 5.90 4.65
C LEU A 21 -5.02 7.02 3.77
N THR A 22 -3.88 7.64 4.12
CA THR A 22 -3.29 8.74 3.33
C THR A 22 -2.81 8.28 1.95
N ALA A 23 -2.32 7.05 1.83
CA ALA A 23 -1.86 6.48 0.55
C ALA A 23 -3.00 6.00 -0.38
N ILE A 24 -4.27 6.04 0.05
CA ILE A 24 -5.40 5.60 -0.78
C ILE A 24 -5.54 6.44 -2.05
N ARG A 25 -5.27 7.75 -1.97
CA ARG A 25 -5.40 8.67 -3.10
C ARG A 25 -4.13 8.61 -3.94
N GLY A 26 -4.29 8.50 -5.26
CA GLY A 26 -3.14 8.64 -6.16
C GLY A 26 -2.73 10.09 -6.31
N PRO A 27 -1.48 10.35 -6.72
CA PRO A 27 -1.00 11.71 -6.98
C PRO A 27 -1.67 12.28 -8.24
N ASP A 28 -1.87 13.58 -8.24
CA ASP A 28 -2.35 14.31 -9.41
C ASP A 28 -1.25 14.43 -10.48
N GLY A 29 -1.64 14.69 -11.72
CA GLY A 29 -0.71 14.91 -12.84
C GLY A 29 -0.17 13.65 -13.52
N LEU A 30 -0.46 12.46 -13.00
CA LEU A 30 -0.03 11.19 -13.61
C LEU A 30 -1.11 10.56 -14.52
N PRO A 31 -0.71 9.73 -15.51
CA PRO A 31 -1.66 9.07 -16.41
C PRO A 31 -2.70 8.23 -15.66
N LYS A 32 -3.98 8.42 -16.03
CA LYS A 32 -5.11 7.72 -15.42
C LYS A 32 -5.00 6.19 -15.46
N TYR A 33 -4.36 5.64 -16.50
CA TYR A 33 -4.22 4.19 -16.71
C TYR A 33 -2.76 3.72 -16.72
N GLY A 34 -1.87 4.42 -15.99
CA GLY A 34 -0.49 3.99 -15.79
C GLY A 34 -0.31 2.92 -14.71
N ALA A 35 0.93 2.45 -14.57
CA ALA A 35 1.34 1.45 -13.59
C ALA A 35 0.94 1.81 -12.15
N ILE A 36 1.13 3.07 -11.76
CA ILE A 36 0.70 3.59 -10.46
C ILE A 36 -0.79 3.40 -10.19
N LYS A 37 -1.66 3.61 -11.20
CA LYS A 37 -3.11 3.43 -11.01
C LYS A 37 -3.42 1.96 -10.72
N MET A 38 -2.80 1.05 -11.46
CA MET A 38 -3.02 -0.39 -11.32
C MET A 38 -2.50 -0.90 -9.99
N LEU A 39 -1.32 -0.42 -9.55
CA LEU A 39 -0.79 -0.75 -8.23
C LEU A 39 -1.66 -0.18 -7.11
N LEU A 40 -2.15 1.06 -7.24
CA LEU A 40 -3.06 1.67 -6.28
C LEU A 40 -4.44 1.00 -6.21
N ARG A 41 -4.96 0.46 -7.31
CA ARG A 41 -6.19 -0.33 -7.29
C ARG A 41 -6.01 -1.57 -6.42
N TRP A 42 -4.90 -2.27 -6.62
CA TRP A 42 -4.58 -3.44 -5.81
C TRP A 42 -4.36 -3.07 -4.35
N TYR A 43 -3.59 -2.02 -4.07
CA TYR A 43 -3.38 -1.51 -2.72
C TYR A 43 -4.70 -1.22 -2.00
N ARG A 44 -5.61 -0.50 -2.65
CA ARG A 44 -6.94 -0.21 -2.09
C ARG A 44 -7.74 -1.47 -1.80
N ARG A 45 -7.65 -2.49 -2.67
CA ARG A 45 -8.33 -3.78 -2.47
C ARG A 45 -7.84 -4.54 -1.24
N CYS A 46 -6.59 -4.34 -0.82
CA CYS A 46 -6.05 -4.93 0.41
C CYS A 46 -6.54 -4.23 1.69
N LEU A 47 -7.12 -3.03 1.58
CA LEU A 47 -7.50 -2.20 2.74
C LEU A 47 -9.00 -1.91 2.84
N LEU A 48 -9.66 -1.76 1.70
CA LEU A 48 -11.02 -1.29 1.60
C LEU A 48 -11.98 -2.43 1.31
N LEU A 49 -13.21 -2.25 1.78
CA LEU A 49 -14.36 -2.98 1.27
C LEU A 49 -14.80 -2.33 -0.04
N SER A 50 -15.26 -3.16 -0.97
CA SER A 50 -15.87 -2.67 -2.20
C SER A 50 -17.13 -1.85 -1.87
N ALA A 51 -17.19 -0.61 -2.35
CA ALA A 51 -18.32 0.28 -2.08
C ALA A 51 -19.63 -0.17 -2.76
N ILE A 52 -19.57 -1.12 -3.70
CA ILE A 52 -20.74 -1.60 -4.46
C ILE A 52 -21.48 -2.69 -3.68
N ASP A 53 -20.73 -3.65 -3.14
CA ASP A 53 -21.24 -4.90 -2.58
C ASP A 53 -20.72 -5.19 -1.16
N GLY A 54 -19.91 -4.31 -0.58
CA GLY A 54 -19.43 -4.40 0.80
C GLY A 54 -18.42 -5.52 1.07
N ARG A 55 -17.93 -6.21 0.03
CA ARG A 55 -17.04 -7.37 0.19
C ARG A 55 -15.56 -7.01 0.01
N VAL A 56 -14.71 -7.89 0.52
CA VAL A 56 -13.27 -7.87 0.22
C VAL A 56 -13.06 -8.36 -1.20
N LEU A 57 -12.22 -7.66 -1.96
CA LEU A 57 -11.80 -8.05 -3.31
C LEU A 57 -10.32 -8.48 -3.24
N ASP A 58 -10.06 -9.70 -2.78
CA ASP A 58 -8.73 -10.25 -2.50
C ASP A 58 -8.00 -10.83 -3.73
N ASN A 59 -8.58 -10.70 -4.92
CA ASN A 59 -7.95 -11.07 -6.18
C ASN A 59 -7.84 -9.84 -7.10
N PRO A 60 -6.66 -9.47 -7.63
CA PRO A 60 -6.49 -8.31 -8.51
C PRO A 60 -7.16 -8.45 -9.89
N ILE A 61 -7.69 -9.62 -10.23
CA ILE A 61 -8.40 -9.92 -11.49
C ILE A 61 -9.91 -9.74 -11.34
N ASP A 62 -10.46 -9.83 -10.12
CA ASP A 62 -11.90 -9.75 -9.88
C ASP A 62 -12.49 -8.50 -10.58
N PRO A 63 -13.51 -8.63 -11.45
CA PRO A 63 -14.01 -7.53 -12.28
C PRO A 63 -14.79 -6.46 -11.51
N ASN A 64 -15.08 -6.67 -10.22
CA ASN A 64 -15.87 -5.74 -9.40
C ASN A 64 -15.05 -4.53 -8.90
N GLY A 65 -15.66 -3.65 -8.09
CA GLY A 65 -14.99 -2.49 -7.48
C GLY A 65 -14.82 -1.24 -8.37
N GLY A 66 -15.37 -1.27 -9.60
CA GLY A 66 -15.48 -0.09 -10.47
C GLY A 66 -14.13 0.54 -10.84
N SER A 67 -14.06 1.86 -11.00
CA SER A 67 -12.79 2.50 -11.43
C SER A 67 -11.76 2.66 -10.30
N PHE A 68 -12.21 2.57 -9.04
CA PHE A 68 -11.44 2.93 -7.84
C PHE A 68 -10.75 1.72 -7.21
N THR A 69 -11.50 0.65 -6.97
CA THR A 69 -11.06 -0.69 -6.53
C THR A 69 -11.30 -1.72 -7.64
N GLY A 70 -11.20 -1.30 -8.91
CA GLY A 70 -11.32 -2.18 -10.07
C GLY A 70 -10.15 -3.14 -10.24
N PRO A 71 -10.22 -4.04 -11.23
CA PRO A 71 -9.15 -4.96 -11.51
C PRO A 71 -7.86 -4.23 -11.91
N SER A 72 -6.74 -4.83 -11.53
CA SER A 72 -5.38 -4.44 -11.92
C SER A 72 -4.84 -5.36 -13.02
N LEU A 73 -5.42 -6.54 -13.19
CA LEU A 73 -5.08 -7.53 -14.21
C LEU A 73 -6.33 -7.96 -14.99
N VAL A 74 -6.13 -8.60 -16.13
CA VAL A 74 -7.19 -9.15 -17.00
C VAL A 74 -6.89 -10.62 -17.31
N GLY A 75 -7.90 -11.46 -17.51
CA GLY A 75 -7.71 -12.90 -17.80
C GLY A 75 -7.92 -13.78 -16.57
N ASP A 76 -7.28 -14.94 -16.52
CA ASP A 76 -7.31 -15.90 -15.40
C ASP A 76 -5.90 -16.11 -14.82
N ASP A 77 -5.83 -16.86 -13.71
CA ASP A 77 -4.59 -17.24 -13.01
C ASP A 77 -4.26 -18.73 -13.19
N GLU A 78 -4.73 -19.38 -14.27
CA GLU A 78 -4.58 -20.84 -14.42
C GLU A 78 -3.11 -21.27 -14.60
N PHE A 79 -2.33 -20.46 -15.34
CA PHE A 79 -0.94 -20.79 -15.70
C PHE A 79 0.09 -19.87 -15.05
N ASP A 80 -0.26 -18.60 -14.83
CA ASP A 80 0.61 -17.59 -14.25
C ASP A 80 -0.09 -16.97 -13.04
N PRO A 81 0.45 -17.11 -11.82
CA PRO A 81 -0.20 -16.57 -10.64
C PRO A 81 -0.21 -15.03 -10.67
N TRP A 82 -1.27 -14.40 -10.14
CA TRP A 82 -1.44 -12.95 -10.23
C TRP A 82 -0.25 -12.16 -9.67
N TYR A 83 0.44 -12.66 -8.65
CA TYR A 83 1.55 -11.95 -8.00
C TYR A 83 2.79 -11.84 -8.90
N GLU A 84 2.99 -12.78 -9.82
CA GLU A 84 4.03 -12.70 -10.86
C GLU A 84 3.61 -11.73 -11.95
N ARG A 85 2.35 -11.78 -12.36
CA ARG A 85 1.80 -10.90 -13.40
C ARG A 85 1.74 -9.45 -12.97
N MET A 86 1.45 -9.18 -11.70
CA MET A 86 1.49 -7.85 -11.09
C MET A 86 2.87 -7.19 -11.17
N GLN A 87 3.96 -7.97 -11.38
CA GLN A 87 5.30 -7.40 -11.55
C GLN A 87 5.39 -6.45 -12.75
N VAL A 88 4.53 -6.58 -13.76
CA VAL A 88 4.47 -5.59 -14.87
C VAL A 88 4.18 -4.18 -14.35
N HIS A 89 3.27 -4.06 -13.38
CA HIS A 89 2.89 -2.78 -12.78
C HIS A 89 3.92 -2.32 -11.76
N VAL A 90 4.53 -3.22 -10.99
CA VAL A 90 5.62 -2.86 -10.07
C VAL A 90 6.84 -2.33 -10.85
N ASN A 91 7.22 -3.01 -11.92
CA ASN A 91 8.32 -2.60 -12.79
C ASN A 91 8.02 -1.27 -13.50
N GLY A 92 6.79 -1.09 -13.96
CA GLY A 92 6.35 0.19 -14.53
C GLY A 92 6.41 1.33 -13.51
N TYR A 93 5.93 1.09 -12.29
CA TYR A 93 5.98 2.08 -11.20
C TYR A 93 7.41 2.54 -10.91
N LEU A 94 8.36 1.61 -10.78
CA LEU A 94 9.76 1.92 -10.49
C LEU A 94 10.46 2.65 -11.64
N ARG A 95 10.15 2.31 -12.89
CA ARG A 95 10.70 3.04 -14.05
C ARG A 95 10.23 4.49 -14.12
N ASP A 96 9.03 4.76 -13.61
CA ASP A 96 8.42 6.08 -13.60
C ASP A 96 8.65 6.84 -12.27
N LEU A 97 9.45 6.31 -11.33
CA LEU A 97 9.50 6.80 -9.95
C LEU A 97 9.86 8.29 -9.84
N ASP A 98 10.82 8.76 -10.65
CA ASP A 98 11.25 10.16 -10.69
C ASP A 98 10.13 11.12 -11.14
N ALA A 99 9.13 10.63 -11.86
CA ALA A 99 7.97 11.42 -12.27
C ALA A 99 6.89 11.49 -11.18
N ILE A 100 6.99 10.66 -10.13
CA ILE A 100 6.00 10.57 -9.07
C ILE A 100 6.31 11.62 -7.99
N PRO A 101 5.31 12.40 -7.53
CA PRO A 101 5.53 13.35 -6.44
C PRO A 101 6.14 12.68 -5.22
N HIS A 102 7.32 13.16 -4.80
CA HIS A 102 8.11 12.54 -3.73
C HIS A 102 7.30 12.30 -2.44
N HIS A 103 6.47 13.27 -2.04
CA HIS A 103 5.62 13.14 -0.85
C HIS A 103 4.62 11.98 -0.95
N PHE A 104 4.02 11.77 -2.12
CA PHE A 104 3.17 10.60 -2.35
C PHE A 104 3.99 9.32 -2.31
N GLN A 105 5.16 9.28 -2.96
CA GLN A 105 6.05 8.12 -2.97
C GLN A 105 6.42 7.69 -1.54
N MET A 106 6.80 8.62 -0.69
CA MET A 106 7.15 8.33 0.72
C MET A 106 5.97 7.75 1.48
N HIS A 107 4.77 8.34 1.36
CA HIS A 107 3.57 7.80 2.00
C HIS A 107 3.19 6.43 1.47
N PHE A 108 3.28 6.23 0.16
CA PHE A 108 2.95 4.95 -0.47
C PHE A 108 3.92 3.85 -0.04
N MET A 109 5.23 4.13 0.02
CA MET A 109 6.25 3.21 0.52
C MET A 109 5.97 2.77 1.96
N HIS A 110 5.67 3.70 2.87
CA HIS A 110 5.31 3.37 4.26
C HIS A 110 3.96 2.65 4.39
N ALA A 111 3.02 2.92 3.49
CA ALA A 111 1.76 2.21 3.47
C ALA A 111 1.93 0.74 3.05
N VAL A 112 2.69 0.47 1.99
CA VAL A 112 2.92 -0.91 1.53
C VAL A 112 3.82 -1.69 2.47
N GLU A 113 4.69 -1.02 3.23
CA GLU A 113 5.41 -1.59 4.38
C GLU A 113 4.44 -2.19 5.41
N ILE A 114 3.44 -1.41 5.84
CA ILE A 114 2.43 -1.87 6.80
C ILE A 114 1.65 -3.06 6.24
N VAL A 115 1.22 -3.00 4.97
CA VAL A 115 0.53 -4.15 4.33
C VAL A 115 1.46 -5.36 4.28
N GLY A 116 2.72 -5.16 3.89
CA GLY A 116 3.75 -6.20 3.80
C GLY A 116 4.12 -6.84 5.14
N PHE A 117 3.88 -6.18 6.27
CA PHE A 117 4.09 -6.77 7.58
C PHE A 117 2.83 -7.29 8.26
N LYS A 118 1.68 -6.64 8.04
CA LYS A 118 0.49 -6.82 8.90
C LYS A 118 -0.72 -7.41 8.19
N HIS A 119 -0.74 -7.51 6.86
CA HIS A 119 -1.91 -8.06 6.16
C HIS A 119 -2.13 -9.53 6.57
N PRO A 120 -3.38 -9.97 6.85
CA PRO A 120 -3.66 -11.32 7.35
C PRO A 120 -3.34 -12.42 6.33
N ASP A 121 -3.67 -12.17 5.05
CA ASP A 121 -3.34 -13.09 3.95
C ASP A 121 -1.82 -13.13 3.72
N PRO A 122 -1.17 -14.31 3.79
CA PRO A 122 0.27 -14.45 3.66
C PRO A 122 0.81 -14.17 2.24
N ILE A 123 0.02 -14.43 1.19
CA ILE A 123 0.43 -14.19 -0.21
C ILE A 123 0.42 -12.69 -0.47
N ILE A 124 -0.65 -12.00 -0.06
CA ILE A 124 -0.75 -10.54 -0.16
C ILE A 124 0.36 -9.88 0.67
N ARG A 125 0.58 -10.36 1.89
CA ARG A 125 1.64 -9.87 2.78
C ARG A 125 3.02 -10.04 2.13
N HIS A 126 3.33 -11.22 1.61
CA HIS A 126 4.61 -11.48 0.94
C HIS A 126 4.81 -10.60 -0.31
N PHE A 127 3.77 -10.46 -1.15
CA PHE A 127 3.81 -9.59 -2.32
C PHE A 127 4.14 -8.14 -1.94
N TRP A 128 3.43 -7.56 -0.97
CA TRP A 128 3.66 -6.16 -0.59
C TRP A 128 4.96 -5.94 0.16
N ASN A 129 5.45 -6.94 0.92
CA ASN A 129 6.78 -6.89 1.52
C ASN A 129 7.88 -6.86 0.44
N ALA A 130 7.78 -7.68 -0.61
CA ALA A 130 8.70 -7.62 -1.74
C ALA A 130 8.62 -6.27 -2.48
N VAL A 131 7.42 -5.70 -2.64
CA VAL A 131 7.28 -4.35 -3.23
C VAL A 131 7.94 -3.30 -2.34
N TYR A 132 7.71 -3.33 -1.03
CA TYR A 132 8.34 -2.43 -0.06
C TYR A 132 9.87 -2.46 -0.16
N GLU A 133 10.48 -3.66 -0.12
CA GLU A 133 11.93 -3.82 -0.24
C GLU A 133 12.47 -3.21 -1.54
N ARG A 134 11.77 -3.41 -2.66
CA ARG A 134 12.16 -2.82 -3.93
C ARG A 134 12.10 -1.29 -3.91
N LEU A 135 11.05 -0.69 -3.34
CA LEU A 135 10.93 0.77 -3.22
C LEU A 135 12.03 1.35 -2.33
N VAL A 136 12.35 0.67 -1.22
CA VAL A 136 13.39 1.08 -0.29
C VAL A 136 14.78 1.02 -0.94
N HIS A 137 15.10 -0.07 -1.65
CA HIS A 137 16.37 -0.20 -2.34
C HIS A 137 16.53 0.81 -3.48
N ASP A 138 15.45 1.12 -4.21
CA ASP A 138 15.47 2.15 -5.25
C ASP A 138 15.76 3.55 -4.67
N MET A 139 15.26 3.83 -3.46
CA MET A 139 15.59 5.02 -2.69
C MET A 139 16.98 4.98 -2.02
N HIS A 140 17.72 3.89 -2.17
CA HIS A 140 19.05 3.68 -1.57
C HIS A 140 19.07 3.77 -0.04
N VAL A 141 18.00 3.30 0.62
CA VAL A 141 17.90 3.22 2.08
C VAL A 141 17.74 1.77 2.56
N TRP A 142 17.76 1.54 3.87
CA TRP A 142 17.61 0.22 4.47
C TRP A 142 16.15 -0.06 4.87
N PRO A 143 15.64 -1.28 4.63
CA PRO A 143 14.29 -1.64 5.06
C PRO A 143 14.25 -1.75 6.58
N GLU A 144 13.18 -1.23 7.17
CA GLU A 144 12.94 -1.36 8.60
C GLU A 144 12.45 -2.76 8.96
N THR A 145 12.74 -3.18 10.20
CA THR A 145 12.10 -4.37 10.79
C THR A 145 10.68 -4.05 11.26
N VAL A 146 9.88 -5.10 11.54
CA VAL A 146 8.53 -4.94 12.10
C VAL A 146 8.56 -4.13 13.41
N GLU A 147 9.55 -4.37 14.26
CA GLU A 147 9.70 -3.68 15.55
C GLU A 147 10.06 -2.20 15.36
N GLN A 148 10.85 -1.89 14.32
CA GLN A 148 11.18 -0.52 13.97
C GLN A 148 9.96 0.23 13.43
N LEU A 149 9.16 -0.40 12.55
CA LEU A 149 7.87 0.12 12.10
C LEU A 149 6.95 0.40 13.30
N ASP A 150 6.74 -0.58 14.17
CA ASP A 150 5.83 -0.47 15.31
C ASP A 150 6.28 0.59 16.31
N SER A 151 7.60 0.75 16.49
CA SER A 151 8.19 1.83 17.30
C SER A 151 7.98 3.21 16.67
N ARG A 152 8.15 3.34 15.34
CA ARG A 152 7.99 4.61 14.60
C ARG A 152 6.53 5.05 14.46
N LEU A 153 5.61 4.10 14.24
CA LEU A 153 4.19 4.35 13.97
C LEU A 153 3.27 3.84 15.10
N GLY A 154 3.72 3.88 16.35
CA GLY A 154 2.89 3.60 17.52
C GLY A 154 2.18 4.84 18.07
N ASP A 155 1.09 4.67 18.81
CA ASP A 155 0.21 5.78 19.26
C ASP A 155 0.72 6.57 20.48
N SER A 156 2.05 6.66 20.67
CA SER A 156 2.64 7.35 21.82
C SER A 156 3.44 8.57 21.40
N ARG A 157 3.16 9.71 22.03
CA ARG A 157 3.93 10.95 21.82
C ARG A 157 5.42 10.77 22.14
N SER A 158 5.73 10.05 23.21
CA SER A 158 7.12 9.73 23.59
C SER A 158 7.81 8.84 22.54
N GLY A 159 7.10 7.92 21.90
CA GLY A 159 7.60 7.14 20.78
C GLY A 159 7.93 8.01 19.58
N TRP A 160 6.99 8.87 19.16
CA TRP A 160 7.19 9.82 18.06
C TRP A 160 8.41 10.73 18.29
N LEU A 161 8.55 11.30 19.49
CA LEU A 161 9.66 12.19 19.84
C LEU A 161 11.04 11.55 19.77
N LYS A 162 11.17 10.21 19.83
CA LYS A 162 12.49 9.54 19.76
C LYS A 162 13.21 9.76 18.44
N ARG A 163 12.47 10.04 17.37
CA ARG A 163 12.99 10.19 16.00
C ARG A 163 12.53 11.48 15.31
N ALA A 164 11.80 12.35 16.01
CA ALA A 164 11.36 13.61 15.45
C ALA A 164 12.56 14.55 15.24
N ASP A 165 12.59 15.23 14.10
CA ASP A 165 13.56 16.29 13.86
C ASP A 165 13.20 17.49 14.76
N PRO A 166 14.17 18.16 15.42
CA PRO A 166 13.90 19.33 16.27
C PRO A 166 13.05 20.42 15.60
N ALA A 167 13.12 20.56 14.27
CA ALA A 167 12.32 21.54 13.51
C ALA A 167 10.81 21.19 13.44
N THR A 168 10.39 20.02 13.93
CA THR A 168 9.01 19.52 13.82
C THR A 168 8.32 19.31 15.18
N VAL A 169 8.94 19.78 16.28
CA VAL A 169 8.58 19.42 17.67
C VAL A 169 7.78 20.51 18.42
N GLU A 170 7.24 21.50 17.71
CA GLU A 170 6.42 22.58 18.30
C GLU A 170 5.16 22.10 19.03
#